data_AF-A0A9D6NV37-F1
#
_entry.id   AF-A0A9D6NV37-F1
#
_cell.length_a   1.000
_cell.length_b   1.000
_cell.length_c   1.000
_cell.angle_alpha   90.00
_cell.angle_beta   90.00
_cell.angle_gamma   90.00
#
_symmetry.space_group_name_H-M   'P 1'
#
loop_
_entity.id
_entity.type
_entity.pdbx_description
1 polymer ?
#
loop_
_entity_poly.entity_id
_entity_poly.type
_entity_poly.pdbx_seq_one_letter_code
_entity_poly.pdbx_strand_id
1 'polypeptide(L)'
;MPNHFHLHVRPKNTDVIPRLMKQLSNAYTKYFNTRYERVGGLFQGRYKTGEIENDEQNIHLHRYILINPLVSCLAESLEEYPWTSFYRKNVSRLNELCNDEEFRSRFSSLEDYKKFIYDQVDYSKSLHELKNLVVED
;
A
#
# COMPACT_ATOMS: atom_id res chain seq x y z
N MET A 1 0.67 5.14 -6.10
CA MET A 1 2.02 5.75 -6.05
C MET A 1 2.27 6.51 -7.37
N PRO A 2 3.08 7.59 -7.46
CA PRO A 2 3.96 8.20 -6.46
C PRO A 2 3.31 9.30 -5.59
N ASN A 3 2.09 9.72 -5.91
CA ASN A 3 1.39 10.83 -5.24
C ASN A 3 0.48 10.40 -4.07
N HIS A 4 0.42 9.10 -3.76
CA HIS A 4 -0.38 8.53 -2.67
C HIS A 4 0.25 7.23 -2.17
N PHE A 5 -0.17 6.80 -0.98
CA PHE A 5 0.22 5.53 -0.35
C PHE A 5 -1.02 4.75 0.09
N HIS A 6 -0.85 3.43 0.29
CA HIS A 6 -1.86 2.53 0.84
C HIS A 6 -1.34 1.90 2.13
N LEU A 7 -2.20 1.79 3.14
CA LEU A 7 -1.89 1.12 4.40
C LEU A 7 -2.89 0.00 4.64
N HIS A 8 -2.38 -1.20 4.91
CA HIS A 8 -3.16 -2.34 5.39
C HIS A 8 -2.98 -2.42 6.91
N VAL A 9 -4.02 -2.12 7.68
CA VAL A 9 -3.91 -1.96 9.13
C VAL A 9 -4.96 -2.81 9.83
N ARG A 10 -4.53 -3.55 10.86
CA ARG A 10 -5.41 -4.17 11.85
C ARG A 10 -5.44 -3.32 13.12
N PRO A 11 -6.43 -2.43 13.30
CA PRO A 11 -6.52 -1.61 14.50
C PRO A 11 -6.98 -2.44 15.70
N LYS A 12 -6.53 -2.06 16.91
CA LYS A 12 -7.04 -2.65 18.17
C LYS A 12 -8.50 -2.24 18.47
N ASN A 13 -8.92 -1.08 17.97
CA ASN A 13 -10.29 -0.58 17.98
C ASN A 13 -10.49 0.44 16.86
N THR A 14 -11.73 0.65 16.42
CA THR A 14 -12.10 1.46 15.27
C THR A 14 -11.63 2.93 15.36
N ASP A 15 -11.63 3.51 16.57
CA ASP A 15 -11.26 4.91 16.76
C ASP A 15 -9.76 5.20 16.60
N VAL A 16 -8.92 4.17 16.51
CA VAL A 16 -7.46 4.34 16.33
C VAL A 16 -7.13 4.89 14.94
N ILE A 17 -7.83 4.46 13.89
CA ILE A 17 -7.47 4.84 12.50
C ILE A 17 -7.59 6.36 12.28
N PRO A 18 -8.69 7.03 12.68
CA PRO A 18 -8.79 8.49 12.53
C PRO A 18 -7.70 9.24 13.29
N ARG A 19 -7.34 8.79 14.50
CA ARG A 19 -6.28 9.40 15.30
C ARG A 19 -4.91 9.21 14.65
N LEU A 20 -4.61 7.99 14.20
CA LEU A 20 -3.37 7.65 13.50
C LEU A 20 -3.20 8.53 12.25
N MET A 21 -4.21 8.57 11.39
CA MET A 21 -4.13 9.34 10.14
C MET A 21 -4.01 10.85 10.39
N LYS A 22 -4.73 11.38 11.40
CA LYS A 22 -4.57 12.79 11.79
C LYS A 22 -3.14 13.11 12.24
N GLN A 23 -2.56 12.27 13.09
CA GLN A 23 -1.19 12.49 13.59
C GLN A 23 -0.16 12.33 12.49
N LEU A 24 -0.24 11.27 11.69
CA LEU A 24 0.65 10.99 10.58
C LEU A 24 0.65 12.14 9.56
N SER A 25 -0.53 12.53 9.07
CA SER A 25 -0.64 13.58 8.06
C SER A 25 -0.16 14.93 8.59
N ASN A 26 -0.48 15.30 9.83
CA ASN A 26 -0.03 16.55 10.42
C ASN A 26 1.49 16.58 10.62
N ALA A 27 2.05 15.50 11.18
CA ALA A 27 3.48 15.41 11.43
C ALA A 27 4.27 15.48 10.12
N TYR A 28 3.86 14.73 9.09
CA TYR A 28 4.52 14.72 7.80
C TYR A 28 4.36 16.05 7.05
N THR A 29 3.17 16.65 7.07
CA THR A 29 2.94 17.98 6.46
C THR A 29 3.83 19.04 7.11
N LYS A 30 3.92 19.07 8.45
CA LYS A 30 4.80 19.99 9.16
C LYS A 30 6.26 19.77 8.79
N TYR A 31 6.72 18.52 8.85
CA TYR A 31 8.10 18.16 8.47
C TYR A 31 8.43 18.62 7.04
N PHE A 32 7.58 18.27 6.07
CA PHE A 32 7.79 18.58 4.67
C PHE A 32 7.79 20.10 4.43
N ASN A 33 6.81 20.81 4.96
CA ASN A 33 6.72 22.26 4.83
C ASN A 33 7.92 22.98 5.46
N THR A 34 8.37 22.55 6.64
CA THR A 34 9.58 23.10 7.27
C THR A 34 10.83 22.79 6.46
N ARG A 35 10.98 21.56 5.96
CA ARG A 35 12.18 21.15 5.21
C ARG A 35 12.32 21.84 3.86
N TYR A 36 11.21 22.09 3.18
CA TYR A 36 11.18 22.62 1.82
C TYR A 36 10.63 24.06 1.74
N GLU A 37 10.58 24.76 2.88
CA GLU A 37 10.12 26.17 2.99
C GLU A 37 8.76 26.43 2.32
N ARG A 38 7.85 25.45 2.43
CA ARG A 38 6.49 25.54 1.88
C ARG A 38 5.47 25.94 2.95
N VAL A 39 4.35 26.46 2.48
CA VAL A 39 3.16 26.75 3.30
C VAL A 39 1.93 26.06 2.69
N GLY A 40 0.90 25.85 3.52
CA GLY A 40 -0.37 25.23 3.11
C GLY A 40 -0.45 23.72 3.29
N GLY A 41 -1.52 23.13 2.75
CA GLY A 41 -1.77 21.68 2.82
C GLY A 41 -0.86 20.88 1.88
N LEU A 42 -0.43 19.70 2.34
CA LEU A 42 0.38 18.78 1.53
C LEU A 42 -0.48 17.70 0.85
N PHE A 43 -1.48 17.16 1.56
CA PHE A 43 -2.35 16.11 1.05
C PHE A 43 -3.58 16.70 0.35
N GLN A 44 -4.04 16.05 -0.72
CA GLN A 44 -5.16 16.50 -1.56
C GLN A 44 -6.55 16.31 -0.92
N GLY A 45 -6.64 15.88 0.34
CA GLY A 45 -7.92 15.70 1.02
C GLY A 45 -7.82 14.75 2.22
N ARG A 46 -9.00 14.28 2.66
CA ARG A 46 -9.09 13.25 3.70
C ARG A 46 -8.64 11.90 3.14
N TYR A 47 -8.09 11.07 4.00
CA TYR A 47 -7.81 9.66 3.68
C TYR A 47 -9.14 8.93 3.39
N LYS A 48 -9.06 7.88 2.57
CA LYS A 48 -10.17 6.94 2.33
C LYS A 48 -9.93 5.66 3.13
N THR A 49 -11.02 5.04 3.60
CA THR A 49 -10.99 3.75 4.31
C THR A 49 -12.06 2.82 3.78
N GLY A 50 -11.77 1.53 3.80
CA GLY A 50 -12.75 0.46 3.62
C GLY A 50 -12.50 -0.62 4.66
N GLU A 51 -13.57 -1.19 5.18
CA GLU A 51 -13.49 -2.33 6.09
C GLU A 51 -13.32 -3.63 5.29
N ILE A 52 -12.63 -4.60 5.89
CA ILE A 52 -12.40 -5.91 5.29
C ILE A 52 -13.35 -6.88 5.97
N GLU A 53 -14.30 -7.42 5.22
CA GLU A 53 -15.41 -8.20 5.74
C GLU A 53 -15.08 -9.68 5.87
N ASN A 54 -14.14 -10.19 5.06
CA ASN A 54 -13.80 -11.60 5.03
C ASN A 54 -12.34 -11.87 4.60
N ASP A 55 -11.90 -13.10 4.80
CA ASP A 55 -10.52 -13.54 4.54
C ASP A 55 -10.12 -13.52 3.06
N GLU A 56 -11.08 -13.73 2.15
CA GLU A 56 -10.84 -13.67 0.70
C GLU A 56 -10.56 -12.23 0.27
N GLN A 57 -11.37 -11.27 0.73
CA GLN A 57 -11.12 -9.85 0.54
C GLN A 57 -9.78 -9.44 1.15
N ASN A 58 -9.45 -9.94 2.35
CA ASN A 58 -8.20 -9.66 3.04
C ASN A 58 -6.96 -10.03 2.20
N ILE A 59 -6.89 -11.28 1.73
CA ILE A 59 -5.74 -11.77 0.96
C ILE A 59 -5.61 -11.08 -0.41
N HIS A 60 -6.74 -10.81 -1.08
CA HIS A 60 -6.73 -10.14 -2.37
C HIS A 60 -6.42 -8.64 -2.27
N LEU A 61 -6.89 -7.96 -1.22
CA LEU A 61 -6.54 -6.56 -0.95
C LEU A 61 -5.04 -6.43 -0.65
N HIS A 62 -4.49 -7.35 0.15
CA HIS A 62 -3.05 -7.41 0.41
C HIS A 62 -2.26 -7.51 -0.89
N ARG A 63 -2.62 -8.45 -1.77
CA ARG A 63 -2.01 -8.57 -3.11
C ARG A 63 -2.15 -7.28 -3.92
N TYR A 64 -3.35 -6.70 -3.97
CA TYR A 64 -3.62 -5.47 -4.71
C TYR A 64 -2.69 -4.33 -4.27
N ILE A 65 -2.51 -4.12 -2.96
CA ILE A 65 -1.61 -3.10 -2.42
C ILE A 65 -0.17 -3.35 -2.88
N LEU A 66 0.30 -4.60 -2.79
CA LEU A 66 1.67 -4.95 -3.14
C LEU A 66 2.00 -4.69 -4.61
N ILE A 67 1.09 -5.04 -5.53
CA ILE A 67 1.36 -4.95 -6.98
C ILE A 67 1.18 -3.55 -7.58
N ASN A 68 0.62 -2.59 -6.84
CA ASN A 68 0.38 -1.22 -7.31
C ASN A 68 1.62 -0.57 -7.98
N PRO A 69 2.85 -0.67 -7.44
CA PRO A 69 4.03 -0.12 -8.07
C PRO A 69 4.32 -0.71 -9.46
N LEU A 70 4.02 -1.99 -9.67
CA LEU A 70 4.19 -2.65 -10.97
C LEU A 70 3.11 -2.20 -11.96
N VAL A 71 1.87 -2.07 -11.49
CA VAL A 71 0.73 -1.62 -12.29
C VAL A 71 0.90 -0.16 -12.74
N SER A 72 1.46 0.69 -11.89
CA SER A 72 1.79 2.09 -12.22
C SER A 72 3.15 2.27 -12.91
N CYS A 73 3.78 1.20 -13.38
CA CYS A 73 5.07 1.22 -14.08
C CYS A 73 6.21 1.91 -13.30
N LEU A 74 6.18 1.84 -11.96
CA LEU A 74 7.21 2.42 -11.08
C LEU A 74 8.37 1.47 -10.78
N ALA A 75 8.18 0.18 -11.04
CA ALA A 75 9.19 -0.87 -10.88
C ALA A 75 8.88 -2.04 -11.81
N GLU A 76 9.91 -2.78 -12.20
CA GLU A 76 9.78 -4.03 -12.98
C GLU A 76 9.53 -5.23 -12.06
N SER A 77 10.02 -5.18 -10.82
CA SER A 77 9.81 -6.20 -9.79
C SER A 77 9.58 -5.60 -8.41
N LEU A 78 8.87 -6.33 -7.53
CA LEU A 78 8.65 -5.91 -6.14
C LEU A 78 9.96 -5.93 -5.32
N GLU A 79 10.93 -6.73 -5.73
CA GLU A 79 12.27 -6.84 -5.15
C GLU A 79 13.12 -5.57 -5.34
N GLU A 80 12.73 -4.68 -6.25
CA GLU A 80 13.45 -3.45 -6.59
C GLU A 80 12.78 -2.20 -6.05
N TYR A 81 11.55 -2.30 -5.54
CA TYR A 81 10.78 -1.15 -5.10
C TYR A 81 10.86 -0.97 -3.57
N PRO A 82 11.65 -0.02 -3.03
CA PRO A 82 11.90 0.06 -1.58
C PRO A 82 10.70 0.52 -0.74
N TRP A 83 9.62 0.99 -1.38
CA TRP A 83 8.45 1.58 -0.72
C TRP A 83 7.28 0.59 -0.56
N THR A 84 7.58 -0.71 -0.50
CA THR A 84 6.62 -1.77 -0.20
C THR A 84 7.13 -2.66 0.93
N SER A 85 6.23 -3.25 1.71
CA SER A 85 6.57 -4.25 2.74
C SER A 85 7.13 -5.54 2.15
N PHE A 86 6.95 -5.77 0.84
CA PHE A 86 7.60 -6.87 0.13
C PHE A 86 9.12 -6.69 0.02
N TYR A 87 9.62 -5.44 0.07
CA TYR A 87 11.04 -5.14 -0.08
C TYR A 87 11.82 -5.45 1.19
N ARG A 88 12.53 -6.57 1.17
CA ARG A 88 13.26 -7.12 2.33
C ARG A 88 14.75 -6.79 2.38
N LYS A 89 15.20 -5.68 1.79
CA LYS A 89 16.60 -5.24 1.97
C LYS A 89 16.78 -4.23 3.12
N ASN A 90 15.68 -3.67 3.66
CA ASN A 90 15.68 -2.67 4.76
C ASN A 90 14.94 -3.18 6.03
N VAL A 91 15.18 -4.43 6.40
CA VAL A 91 14.30 -5.28 7.23
C VAL A 91 14.22 -4.90 8.71
N SER A 92 15.29 -4.33 9.30
CA SER A 92 15.41 -4.28 10.76
C SER A 92 14.36 -3.41 11.47
N ARG A 93 13.98 -2.26 10.90
CA ARG A 93 12.94 -1.38 11.46
C ARG A 93 11.53 -1.66 10.95
N LEU A 94 11.41 -2.20 9.73
CA LEU A 94 10.10 -2.45 9.12
C LEU A 94 9.41 -3.67 9.72
N ASN A 95 10.16 -4.70 10.13
CA ASN A 95 9.58 -5.90 10.73
C ASN A 95 8.86 -5.65 12.06
N GLU A 96 9.22 -4.60 12.80
CA GLU A 96 8.52 -4.21 14.04
C GLU A 96 7.16 -3.56 13.75
N LEU A 97 7.00 -2.95 12.56
CA LEU A 97 5.83 -2.17 12.18
C LEU A 97 4.91 -2.90 11.21
N CYS A 98 5.45 -3.80 10.39
CA CYS A 98 4.73 -4.53 9.36
C CYS A 98 5.09 -6.02 9.44
N ASN A 99 4.08 -6.85 9.73
CA ASN A 99 4.22 -8.30 9.71
C ASN A 99 3.35 -8.88 8.59
N ASP A 100 3.98 -9.51 7.60
CA ASP A 100 3.33 -10.19 6.47
C ASP A 100 3.19 -11.72 6.66
N GLU A 101 3.59 -12.24 7.82
CA GLU A 101 3.56 -13.67 8.15
C GLU A 101 2.16 -14.26 8.07
N GLU A 102 1.14 -13.50 8.47
CA GLU A 102 -0.27 -13.92 8.34
C GLU A 102 -0.63 -14.26 6.89
N PHE A 103 -0.09 -13.54 5.91
CA PHE A 103 -0.35 -13.82 4.50
C PHE A 103 0.55 -14.93 3.98
N ARG A 104 1.83 -14.92 4.35
CA ARG A 104 2.81 -15.91 3.89
C ARG A 104 2.54 -17.32 4.41
N SER A 105 2.10 -17.44 5.65
CA SER A 105 1.79 -18.73 6.29
C SER A 105 0.62 -19.47 5.63
N ARG A 106 -0.19 -18.79 4.80
CA ARG A 106 -1.27 -19.40 4.00
C ARG A 106 -0.74 -20.19 2.79
N PHE A 107 0.55 -20.11 2.47
CA PHE A 107 1.16 -20.76 1.32
C PHE A 107 2.20 -21.79 1.75
N SER A 108 2.34 -22.87 0.98
CA SER A 108 3.32 -23.94 1.21
C SER A 108 4.77 -23.45 1.09
N SER A 109 5.01 -22.41 0.31
CA SER A 109 6.34 -21.86 0.08
C SER A 109 6.30 -20.36 -0.20
N LEU A 110 7.47 -19.71 -0.10
CA LEU A 110 7.63 -18.33 -0.55
C LEU A 110 7.36 -18.19 -2.05
N GLU A 111 7.66 -19.22 -2.84
CA GLU A 111 7.44 -19.22 -4.28
C GLU A 111 5.96 -19.25 -4.63
N ASP A 112 5.15 -20.05 -3.92
CA ASP A 112 3.70 -20.09 -4.10
C ASP A 112 3.04 -18.75 -3.73
N TYR A 113 3.53 -18.11 -2.66
CA TYR A 113 3.09 -16.76 -2.28
C TYR A 113 3.45 -15.71 -3.35
N LYS A 114 4.68 -15.76 -3.89
CA LYS A 114 5.10 -14.89 -5.00
C LYS A 114 4.24 -15.12 -6.23
N LYS A 115 4.03 -16.38 -6.62
CA LYS A 115 3.15 -16.75 -7.74
C LYS A 115 1.77 -16.16 -7.57
N PHE A 116 1.15 -16.32 -6.39
CA PHE A 116 -0.15 -15.73 -6.09
C PHE A 116 -0.16 -14.20 -6.26
N ILE A 117 0.89 -13.51 -5.82
CA ILE A 117 1.01 -12.05 -5.97
C ILE A 117 1.13 -11.65 -7.44
N TYR A 118 2.08 -12.25 -8.16
CA TYR A 118 2.44 -11.88 -9.52
C TYR A 118 1.37 -12.28 -10.55
N ASP A 119 0.58 -13.33 -10.29
CA ASP A 119 -0.51 -13.82 -11.15
C ASP A 119 -1.57 -12.74 -11.50
N GLN A 120 -1.73 -11.72 -10.66
CA GLN A 120 -2.71 -10.66 -10.86
C GLN A 120 -2.15 -9.42 -11.59
N VAL A 121 -0.84 -9.36 -11.85
CA VAL A 121 -0.18 -8.13 -12.34
C VAL A 121 -0.71 -7.73 -13.71
N ASP A 122 -0.70 -8.65 -14.68
CA ASP A 122 -1.07 -8.34 -16.06
C ASP A 122 -2.54 -7.95 -16.18
N TYR A 123 -3.43 -8.71 -15.54
CA TYR A 123 -4.85 -8.35 -15.47
C TYR A 123 -5.08 -6.98 -14.83
N SER A 124 -4.33 -6.64 -13.76
CA SER A 124 -4.44 -5.34 -13.11
C SER A 124 -3.93 -4.20 -13.98
N LYS A 125 -2.87 -4.43 -14.78
CA LYS A 125 -2.39 -3.47 -15.79
C LYS A 125 -3.46 -3.23 -16.84
N SER A 126 -4.07 -4.28 -17.40
CA SER A 126 -5.16 -4.14 -18.37
C SER A 126 -6.35 -3.37 -17.79
N LEU A 127 -6.75 -3.64 -16.54
CA LEU A 127 -7.80 -2.87 -15.87
C LEU A 127 -7.42 -1.40 -15.67
N HIS A 128 -6.16 -1.11 -15.34
CA HIS A 128 -5.67 0.25 -15.18
C HIS A 128 -5.69 1.02 -16.50
N GLU A 129 -5.28 0.39 -17.60
CA GLU A 129 -5.38 0.94 -18.96
C GLU A 129 -6.83 1.22 -19.35
N LEU A 130 -7.74 0.28 -19.10
CA LEU A 130 -9.17 0.45 -19.38
C LEU A 130 -9.78 1.62 -18.61
N LYS A 131 -9.42 1.80 -17.33
CA LYS A 131 -9.88 2.95 -16.54
C LYS A 131 -9.46 4.29 -17.16
N ASN A 132 -8.25 4.37 -17.71
CA ASN A 132 -7.77 5.60 -18.34
C ASN A 132 -8.46 5.90 -19.68
N LEU A 133 -9.13 4.90 -20.29
CA LEU A 133 -9.91 5.06 -21.52
C LEU A 133 -11.36 5.48 -21.25
N VAL A 134 -11.87 5.28 -20.04
CA VAL A 134 -13.18 5.74 -19.63
C VAL A 134 -13.06 7.16 -19.10
N VAL A 135 -13.84 8.08 -19.66
CA VAL A 135 -13.99 9.43 -19.09
C VAL A 135 -14.75 9.27 -17.77
N GLU A 136 -14.06 9.41 -16.65
CA GLU A 136 -14.71 9.54 -15.34
C GLU A 136 -15.22 10.99 -15.22
N ASP A 137 -16.55 11.16 -15.09
CA ASP A 137 -17.23 12.44 -14.80
C ASP A 137 -16.91 12.99 -13.39
#